data_AF-E3MMX8-F1
#
_entry.id   AF-E3MMX8-F1
#
_cell.length_a   1.000
_cell.length_b   1.000
_cell.length_c   1.000
_cell.angle_alpha   90.00
_cell.angle_beta   90.00
_cell.angle_gamma   90.00
#
_symmetry.space_group_name_H-M   'P 1'
#
loop_
_entity.id
_entity.type
_entity.pdbx_description
1 polymer ?
#
loop_
_entity_poly.entity_id
_entity_poly.type
_entity_poly.pdbx_seq_one_letter_code
_entity_poly.pdbx_strand_id
1 'polypeptide(L)'
;MPRRTRKPNQNRGSIQRKDELEAKVKLLEEKLLKSEQKEMIATELYNKEKRLCSSARANSTYYRNKLISTTKEMTRITDKLNSATEDLKLIKRKKMLKAQETLRMNQELNEQEKKPWRLCEVCDEDYNHTANGTPRVLKCGHTLCHSCLAQIATSHYIQCPFDRLFTNIGVNELNDLPKNFVVLHM
;
A
#
# COMPACT_ATOMS: atom_id res chain seq x y z
N MET A 1 119.69 -18.60 19.08
CA MET A 1 118.65 -19.31 18.32
C MET A 1 117.30 -18.60 18.49
N PRO A 2 116.60 -18.15 17.44
CA PRO A 2 115.28 -17.52 17.61
C PRO A 2 114.17 -18.58 17.61
N ARG A 3 113.24 -18.48 18.58
CA ARG A 3 112.02 -19.31 18.65
C ARG A 3 111.09 -18.96 17.49
N ARG A 4 110.77 -19.95 16.64
CA ARG A 4 109.68 -19.85 15.66
C ARG A 4 108.35 -19.69 16.41
N THR A 5 107.74 -18.52 16.32
CA THR A 5 106.34 -18.32 16.72
C THR A 5 105.42 -19.02 15.71
N ARG A 6 104.63 -20.00 16.17
CA ARG A 6 103.57 -20.64 15.38
C ARG A 6 102.51 -19.59 15.04
N LYS A 7 102.28 -19.31 13.75
CA LYS A 7 101.18 -18.44 13.30
C LYS A 7 99.83 -19.06 13.73
N PRO A 8 98.86 -18.26 14.19
CA PRO A 8 97.53 -18.77 14.52
C PRO A 8 96.89 -19.38 13.27
N ASN A 9 96.23 -20.53 13.45
CA ASN A 9 95.60 -21.27 12.37
C ASN A 9 94.34 -20.51 11.90
N GLN A 10 94.51 -19.66 10.88
CA GLN A 10 93.45 -18.84 10.27
C GLN A 10 92.26 -19.68 9.76
N ASN A 11 92.45 -20.99 9.54
CA ASN A 11 91.40 -21.91 9.10
C ASN A 11 90.29 -22.17 10.13
N ARG A 12 90.52 -22.00 11.45
CA ARG A 12 89.50 -22.31 12.47
C ARG A 12 88.39 -21.26 12.55
N GLY A 13 88.76 -19.97 12.40
CA GLY A 13 87.81 -18.85 12.43
C GLY A 13 86.99 -18.70 11.14
N SER A 14 87.55 -19.14 10.01
CA SER A 14 86.81 -19.22 8.73
C SER A 14 85.81 -20.37 8.71
N ILE A 15 86.12 -21.51 9.34
CA ILE A 15 85.16 -22.62 9.52
C ILE A 15 83.99 -22.19 10.42
N GLN A 16 84.26 -21.60 11.59
CA GLN A 16 83.19 -21.12 12.49
C GLN A 16 82.26 -20.08 11.83
N ARG A 17 82.81 -19.15 11.05
CA ARG A 17 81.99 -18.17 10.29
C ARG A 17 81.15 -18.84 9.21
N LYS A 18 81.66 -19.88 8.57
CA LYS A 18 80.92 -20.66 7.57
C LYS A 18 79.75 -21.40 8.22
N ASP A 19 79.97 -22.03 9.37
CA ASP A 19 78.93 -22.73 10.14
C ASP A 19 77.83 -21.77 10.63
N GLU A 20 78.19 -20.57 11.09
CA GLU A 20 77.23 -19.52 11.46
C GLU A 20 76.41 -19.01 10.27
N LEU A 21 77.04 -18.86 9.10
CA LEU A 21 76.37 -18.48 7.86
C LEU A 21 75.40 -19.57 7.40
N GLU A 22 75.80 -20.84 7.44
CA GLU A 22 74.92 -21.98 7.12
C GLU A 22 73.72 -22.06 8.08
N ALA A 23 73.92 -21.82 9.37
CA ALA A 23 72.82 -21.78 10.34
C ALA A 23 71.82 -20.63 10.08
N LYS A 24 72.32 -19.44 9.70
CA LYS A 24 71.47 -18.30 9.32
C LYS A 24 70.70 -18.55 8.04
N VAL A 25 71.32 -19.17 7.04
CA VAL A 25 70.64 -19.56 5.79
C VAL A 25 69.49 -20.52 6.07
N LYS A 26 69.73 -21.59 6.85
CA LYS A 26 68.66 -22.51 7.27
C LYS A 26 67.51 -21.82 7.99
N LEU A 27 67.81 -20.87 8.88
CA LEU A 27 66.78 -20.11 9.59
C LEU A 27 65.96 -19.22 8.64
N LEU A 28 66.60 -18.63 7.62
CA LEU A 28 65.92 -17.83 6.61
C LEU A 28 65.05 -18.69 5.70
N GLU A 29 65.53 -19.87 5.30
CA GLU A 29 64.76 -20.85 4.52
C GLU A 29 63.50 -21.31 5.27
N GLU A 30 63.61 -21.65 6.56
CA GLU A 30 62.42 -22.00 7.37
C GLU A 30 61.42 -20.84 7.49
N LYS A 31 61.91 -19.60 7.61
CA LYS A 31 61.05 -18.41 7.68
C LYS A 31 60.36 -18.15 6.35
N LEU A 32 61.07 -18.33 5.23
CA LEU A 32 60.52 -18.20 3.89
C LEU A 32 59.40 -19.23 3.68
N LEU A 33 59.66 -20.50 4.01
CA LEU A 33 58.66 -21.57 3.93
C LEU A 33 57.40 -21.26 4.75
N LYS A 34 57.58 -20.78 5.99
CA LYS A 34 56.46 -20.35 6.85
C LYS A 34 55.71 -19.15 6.27
N SER A 35 56.39 -18.25 5.56
CA SER A 35 55.78 -17.11 4.89
C SER A 35 54.93 -17.55 3.70
N GLU A 36 55.47 -18.41 2.85
CA GLU A 36 54.77 -18.99 1.69
C GLU A 36 53.52 -19.76 2.13
N GLN A 37 53.62 -20.55 3.21
CA GLN A 37 52.47 -21.24 3.80
C GLN A 37 51.38 -20.27 4.28
N LYS A 38 51.77 -19.15 4.91
CA LYS A 38 50.81 -18.12 5.33
C LYS A 38 50.12 -17.46 4.15
N GLU A 39 50.84 -17.20 3.07
CA GLU A 39 50.30 -16.61 1.85
C GLU A 39 49.31 -17.55 1.15
N MET A 40 49.62 -18.85 1.11
CA MET A 40 48.67 -19.87 0.66
C MET A 40 47.39 -19.88 1.49
N ILE A 41 47.50 -19.91 2.82
CA ILE A 41 46.35 -19.91 3.74
C ILE A 41 45.52 -18.63 3.55
N ALA A 42 46.15 -17.47 3.42
CA ALA A 42 45.46 -16.20 3.19
C ALA A 42 44.64 -16.23 1.90
N THR A 43 45.20 -16.79 0.83
CA THR A 43 44.52 -16.94 -0.47
C THR A 43 43.33 -17.90 -0.38
N GLU A 44 43.47 -19.02 0.34
CA GLU A 44 42.36 -19.95 0.58
C GLU A 44 41.23 -19.31 1.38
N LEU A 45 41.55 -18.57 2.44
CA LEU A 45 40.57 -17.86 3.26
C LEU A 45 39.82 -16.81 2.44
N TYR A 46 40.52 -16.02 1.64
CA TYR A 46 39.90 -15.04 0.73
C TYR A 46 38.92 -15.69 -0.26
N ASN A 47 39.32 -16.81 -0.87
CA ASN A 47 38.45 -17.53 -1.80
C ASN A 47 37.23 -18.14 -1.09
N LYS A 48 37.41 -18.66 0.13
CA LYS A 48 36.32 -19.19 0.95
C LYS A 48 35.33 -18.09 1.34
N GLU A 49 35.81 -16.93 1.76
CA GLU A 49 34.99 -15.76 2.07
C GLU A 49 34.18 -15.32 0.85
N LYS A 50 34.81 -15.24 -0.32
CA LYS A 50 34.13 -14.89 -1.58
C LYS A 50 32.98 -15.86 -1.91
N ARG A 51 33.19 -17.17 -1.72
CA ARG A 51 32.14 -18.21 -1.91
C ARG A 51 31.01 -18.09 -0.88
N LEU A 52 31.35 -17.82 0.38
CA LEU A 52 30.35 -17.61 1.43
C LEU A 52 29.50 -16.38 1.13
N CYS A 53 30.13 -15.29 0.70
CA CYS A 53 29.45 -14.04 0.38
C CYS A 53 28.53 -14.19 -0.84
N SER A 54 28.96 -14.91 -1.89
CA SER A 54 28.10 -15.18 -3.06
C SER A 54 26.91 -16.07 -2.70
N SER A 55 27.12 -17.12 -1.90
CA SER A 55 26.04 -18.00 -1.42
C SER A 55 25.03 -17.24 -0.54
N ALA A 56 25.51 -16.42 0.40
CA ALA A 56 24.66 -15.59 1.26
C ALA A 56 23.80 -14.61 0.45
N ARG A 57 24.38 -13.98 -0.57
CA ARG A 57 23.63 -13.09 -1.49
C ARG A 57 22.55 -13.85 -2.26
N ALA A 58 22.86 -15.03 -2.78
CA ALA A 58 21.89 -15.86 -3.49
C ALA A 58 20.71 -16.26 -2.58
N ASN A 59 21.01 -16.72 -1.36
CA ASN A 59 19.99 -17.07 -0.36
C ASN A 59 19.13 -15.86 0.02
N SER A 60 19.75 -14.71 0.30
CA SER A 60 19.04 -13.47 0.61
C SER A 60 18.09 -13.06 -0.53
N THR A 61 18.57 -13.13 -1.77
CA THR A 61 17.76 -12.84 -2.96
C THR A 61 16.58 -13.80 -3.09
N TYR A 62 16.79 -15.10 -2.86
CA TYR A 62 15.73 -16.11 -2.87
C TYR A 62 14.64 -15.80 -1.85
N TYR A 63 15.01 -15.58 -0.58
CA TYR A 63 14.04 -15.29 0.48
C TYR A 63 13.32 -13.96 0.28
N ARG A 64 14.04 -12.93 -0.22
CA ARG A 64 13.43 -11.64 -0.58
C ARG A 64 12.36 -11.81 -1.66
N ASN A 65 12.66 -12.54 -2.74
CA ASN A 65 11.71 -12.77 -3.82
C ASN A 65 10.51 -13.60 -3.35
N LYS A 66 10.75 -14.63 -2.53
CA LYS A 66 9.68 -15.42 -1.92
C LYS A 66 8.76 -14.55 -1.06
N LEU A 67 9.33 -13.67 -0.23
CA LEU A 67 8.58 -12.73 0.60
C LEU A 67 7.73 -11.79 -0.28
N ILE A 68 8.32 -11.19 -1.32
CA ILE A 68 7.61 -10.33 -2.28
C ILE A 68 6.46 -11.07 -2.96
N SER A 69 6.65 -12.34 -3.34
CA SER A 69 5.59 -13.15 -3.94
C SER A 69 4.45 -13.39 -2.95
N THR A 70 4.77 -13.72 -1.70
CA THR A 70 3.76 -13.96 -0.67
C THR A 70 2.99 -12.70 -0.28
N THR A 71 3.67 -11.55 -0.22
CA THR A 71 3.01 -10.27 0.09
C THR A 71 2.06 -9.85 -1.02
N LYS A 72 2.45 -10.02 -2.29
CA LYS A 72 1.58 -9.78 -3.45
C LYS A 72 0.31 -10.65 -3.43
N GLU A 73 0.42 -11.89 -2.98
CA GLU A 73 -0.75 -12.76 -2.87
C GLU A 73 -1.66 -12.31 -1.71
N MET A 74 -1.08 -11.95 -0.56
CA MET A 74 -1.83 -11.40 0.56
C MET A 74 -2.57 -10.11 0.21
N THR A 75 -1.96 -9.21 -0.57
CA THR A 75 -2.64 -7.98 -1.02
C THR A 75 -3.84 -8.31 -1.91
N ARG A 76 -3.70 -9.24 -2.86
CA ARG A 76 -4.81 -9.68 -3.73
C ARG A 76 -5.98 -10.27 -2.94
N ILE A 77 -5.68 -11.08 -1.92
CA ILE A 77 -6.71 -11.65 -1.04
C ILE A 77 -7.42 -10.54 -0.28
N THR A 78 -6.66 -9.58 0.24
CA THR A 78 -7.20 -8.43 0.99
C THR A 78 -8.12 -7.58 0.11
N ASP A 79 -7.73 -7.30 -1.13
CA ASP A 79 -8.55 -6.53 -2.08
C ASP A 79 -9.87 -7.24 -2.40
N LYS A 80 -9.82 -8.57 -2.62
CA LYS A 80 -11.03 -9.39 -2.83
C LYS A 80 -11.95 -9.37 -1.61
N LEU A 81 -11.38 -9.47 -0.40
CA LEU A 81 -12.16 -9.42 0.83
C LEU A 81 -12.87 -8.07 0.96
N ASN A 82 -12.15 -6.97 0.73
CA ASN A 82 -12.73 -5.63 0.78
C ASN A 82 -13.87 -5.48 -0.24
N SER A 83 -13.68 -5.91 -1.48
CA SER A 83 -14.75 -5.91 -2.50
C SER A 83 -15.98 -6.70 -2.04
N ALA A 84 -15.78 -7.93 -1.56
CA ALA A 84 -16.89 -8.77 -1.10
C ALA A 84 -17.63 -8.15 0.10
N THR A 85 -16.92 -7.46 0.99
CA THR A 85 -17.56 -6.78 2.13
C THR A 85 -18.44 -5.61 1.69
N GLU A 86 -18.02 -4.83 0.68
CA GLU A 86 -18.83 -3.75 0.13
C GLU A 86 -20.07 -4.28 -0.60
N ASP A 87 -19.92 -5.36 -1.36
CA ASP A 87 -21.05 -6.03 -2.01
C ASP A 87 -22.08 -6.52 -0.98
N LEU A 88 -21.63 -7.10 0.13
CA LEU A 88 -22.51 -7.54 1.22
C LEU A 88 -23.21 -6.36 1.91
N LYS A 89 -22.52 -5.24 2.13
CA LYS A 89 -23.14 -4.00 2.66
C LYS A 89 -24.25 -3.52 1.73
N LEU A 90 -24.01 -3.51 0.43
CA LEU A 90 -24.99 -3.10 -0.58
C LEU A 90 -26.20 -4.05 -0.60
N ILE A 91 -25.96 -5.37 -0.59
CA ILE A 91 -27.03 -6.38 -0.56
C ILE A 91 -27.87 -6.23 0.71
N LYS A 92 -27.23 -6.04 1.87
CA LYS A 92 -27.93 -5.85 3.15
C LYS A 92 -28.79 -4.59 3.13
N ARG A 93 -28.26 -3.46 2.64
CA ARG A 93 -29.02 -2.22 2.46
C ARG A 93 -30.23 -2.42 1.53
N LYS A 94 -30.05 -3.09 0.39
CA LYS A 94 -31.15 -3.36 -0.57
C LYS A 94 -32.25 -4.23 0.05
N LYS A 95 -31.88 -5.25 0.82
CA LYS A 95 -32.85 -6.09 1.55
C LYS A 95 -33.64 -5.30 2.59
N MET A 96 -32.95 -4.45 3.35
CA MET A 96 -33.57 -3.60 4.37
C MET A 96 -34.57 -2.61 3.75
N LEU A 97 -34.18 -1.92 2.67
CA LEU A 97 -35.07 -0.99 1.97
C LEU A 97 -36.33 -1.70 1.42
N LYS A 98 -36.18 -2.90 0.84
CA LYS A 98 -37.34 -3.71 0.38
C LYS A 98 -38.26 -4.11 1.52
N ALA A 99 -37.72 -4.58 2.66
CA ALA A 99 -38.53 -4.92 3.82
C ALA A 99 -39.28 -3.70 4.37
N GLN A 100 -38.61 -2.55 4.40
CA GLN A 100 -39.20 -1.27 4.79
C GLN A 100 -40.32 -0.84 3.82
N GLU A 101 -40.14 -1.02 2.51
CA GLU A 101 -41.15 -0.77 1.48
C GLU A 101 -42.40 -1.63 1.69
N THR A 102 -42.25 -2.93 1.92
CA THR A 102 -43.38 -3.84 2.18
C THR A 102 -44.14 -3.48 3.46
N LEU A 103 -43.44 -3.06 4.51
CA LEU A 103 -44.07 -2.64 5.76
C LEU A 103 -44.90 -1.38 5.58
N ARG A 104 -44.41 -0.43 4.78
CA ARG A 104 -45.15 0.80 4.43
C ARG A 104 -46.40 0.51 3.63
N MET A 105 -46.29 -0.31 2.59
CA MET A 105 -47.45 -0.65 1.75
C MET A 105 -48.55 -1.28 2.61
N ASN A 106 -48.20 -2.15 3.56
CA ASN A 106 -49.16 -2.71 4.50
C ASN A 106 -49.77 -1.67 5.46
N GLN A 107 -49.00 -0.66 5.88
CA GLN A 107 -49.51 0.45 6.69
C GLN A 107 -50.45 1.35 5.89
N GLU A 108 -50.07 1.73 4.67
CA GLU A 108 -50.86 2.57 3.77
C GLU A 108 -52.16 1.87 3.29
N LEU A 109 -52.17 0.54 3.17
CA LEU A 109 -53.42 -0.20 2.93
C LEU A 109 -54.38 -0.15 4.12
N ASN A 110 -53.86 -0.04 5.35
CA ASN A 110 -54.66 0.05 6.56
C ASN A 110 -55.06 1.50 6.90
N GLU A 111 -54.25 2.49 6.50
CA GLU A 111 -54.48 3.93 6.70
C GLU A 111 -55.04 4.56 5.41
N GLN A 112 -56.31 4.93 5.40
CA GLN A 112 -56.96 5.54 4.23
C GLN A 112 -56.55 7.01 3.96
N GLU A 113 -55.61 7.57 4.73
CA GLU A 113 -55.22 8.98 4.65
C GLU A 113 -53.99 9.18 3.73
N LYS A 114 -54.12 10.12 2.78
CA LYS A 114 -52.98 10.57 1.97
C LYS A 114 -51.94 11.24 2.87
N LYS A 115 -50.68 10.88 2.70
CA LYS A 115 -49.55 11.44 3.46
C LYS A 115 -49.00 12.66 2.71
N PRO A 116 -49.37 13.91 3.07
CA PRO A 116 -49.05 15.10 2.28
C PRO A 116 -47.54 15.32 2.13
N TRP A 117 -46.74 14.91 3.13
CA TRP A 117 -45.28 15.00 3.07
C TRP A 117 -44.62 14.09 2.01
N ARG A 118 -45.38 13.20 1.35
CA ARG A 118 -44.91 12.34 0.25
C ARG A 118 -45.23 12.91 -1.13
N LEU A 119 -46.01 13.99 -1.18
CA LEU A 119 -46.43 14.63 -2.41
C LEU A 119 -45.60 15.88 -2.65
N CYS A 120 -45.34 16.18 -3.92
CA CYS A 120 -44.80 17.47 -4.30
C CYS A 120 -45.85 18.56 -4.12
N GLU A 121 -45.59 19.58 -3.30
CA GLU A 121 -46.51 20.70 -3.04
C GLU A 121 -46.82 21.57 -4.29
N VAL A 122 -46.19 21.30 -5.44
CA VAL A 122 -46.46 22.01 -6.70
C VAL A 122 -47.34 21.21 -7.66
N CYS A 123 -47.17 19.89 -7.74
CA CYS A 123 -47.87 19.05 -8.71
C CYS A 123 -48.71 17.92 -8.09
N ASP A 124 -48.70 17.80 -6.76
CA ASP A 124 -49.42 16.78 -5.98
C ASP A 124 -49.10 15.31 -6.38
N GLU A 125 -47.95 15.09 -7.02
CA GLU A 125 -47.48 13.76 -7.41
C GLU A 125 -46.56 13.16 -6.33
N ASP A 126 -46.62 11.85 -6.17
CA ASP A 126 -45.77 11.11 -5.22
C ASP A 126 -44.29 11.19 -5.58
N TYR A 127 -43.48 11.53 -4.59
CA TYR A 127 -42.04 11.43 -4.69
C TYR A 127 -41.58 9.98 -4.87
N ASN A 128 -40.65 9.77 -5.79
CA ASN A 128 -40.16 8.44 -6.12
C ASN A 128 -38.73 8.47 -6.67
N HIS A 129 -38.15 7.30 -6.91
CA HIS A 129 -36.77 7.18 -7.39
C HIS A 129 -36.59 7.45 -8.90
N THR A 130 -37.65 7.80 -9.64
CA THR A 130 -37.54 8.13 -11.07
C THR A 130 -36.90 9.49 -11.29
N ALA A 131 -36.37 9.72 -12.50
CA ALA A 131 -35.72 10.98 -12.84
C ALA A 131 -36.61 12.21 -12.57
N ASN A 132 -37.91 12.11 -12.87
CA ASN A 132 -38.86 13.22 -12.73
C ASN A 132 -39.41 13.37 -11.30
N GLY A 133 -39.74 12.25 -10.64
CA GLY A 133 -40.33 12.24 -9.31
C GLY A 133 -39.33 12.35 -8.15
N THR A 134 -38.02 12.43 -8.43
CA THR A 134 -37.01 12.52 -7.36
C THR A 134 -37.15 13.84 -6.59
N PRO A 135 -37.39 13.82 -5.26
CA PRO A 135 -37.41 15.00 -4.43
C PRO A 135 -35.99 15.57 -4.27
N ARG A 136 -35.83 16.86 -4.55
CA ARG A 136 -34.57 17.58 -4.38
C ARG A 136 -34.78 18.79 -3.48
N VAL A 137 -33.77 19.08 -2.67
CA VAL A 137 -33.82 20.13 -1.64
C VAL A 137 -33.13 21.39 -2.15
N LEU A 138 -33.84 22.51 -2.12
CA LEU A 138 -33.29 23.84 -2.40
C LEU A 138 -32.47 24.37 -1.22
N LYS A 139 -31.68 25.44 -1.41
CA LYS A 139 -30.87 26.04 -0.32
C LYS A 139 -31.71 26.50 0.87
N CYS A 140 -32.97 26.87 0.64
CA CYS A 140 -33.90 27.26 1.70
C CYS A 140 -34.52 26.09 2.47
N GLY A 141 -34.29 24.83 2.04
CA GLY A 141 -34.82 23.63 2.69
C GLY A 141 -36.10 23.09 2.08
N HIS A 142 -36.79 23.85 1.23
CA HIS A 142 -37.97 23.36 0.51
C HIS A 142 -37.60 22.22 -0.45
N THR A 143 -38.49 21.23 -0.53
CA THR A 143 -38.32 20.05 -1.37
C THR A 143 -39.31 20.09 -2.53
N LEU A 144 -38.83 19.87 -3.75
CA LEU A 144 -39.67 19.78 -4.95
C LEU A 144 -39.24 18.57 -5.78
N CYS A 145 -40.14 18.03 -6.61
CA CYS A 145 -39.77 16.99 -7.55
C CYS A 145 -38.90 17.58 -8.66
N HIS A 146 -38.03 16.74 -9.24
CA HIS A 146 -37.10 17.18 -10.27
C HIS A 146 -37.81 17.78 -11.50
N SER A 147 -38.97 17.25 -11.90
CA SER A 147 -39.76 17.83 -13.01
C SER A 147 -40.26 19.24 -12.71
N CYS A 148 -40.80 19.51 -11.51
CA CYS A 148 -41.21 20.85 -11.13
C CYS A 148 -40.01 21.80 -11.07
N LEU A 149 -38.87 21.35 -10.53
CA LEU A 149 -37.64 22.16 -10.54
C LEU A 149 -37.16 22.46 -11.96
N ALA A 150 -37.25 21.49 -12.88
CA ALA A 150 -36.88 21.70 -14.28
C ALA A 150 -37.74 22.75 -14.99
N GLN A 151 -39.01 22.90 -14.59
CA GLN A 151 -39.90 23.92 -15.13
C GLN A 151 -39.60 25.33 -14.62
N ILE A 152 -39.13 25.47 -13.38
CA ILE A 152 -38.85 26.78 -12.74
C ILE A 152 -37.38 27.17 -12.76
N ALA A 153 -36.49 26.26 -13.18
CA ALA A 153 -35.06 26.53 -13.27
C ALA A 153 -34.74 27.48 -14.42
N THR A 154 -33.89 28.45 -14.12
CA THR A 154 -33.22 29.28 -15.13
C THR A 154 -31.81 28.75 -15.36
N SER A 155 -31.08 29.32 -16.32
CA SER A 155 -29.71 28.89 -16.65
C SER A 155 -28.72 28.92 -15.47
N HIS A 156 -28.99 29.69 -14.41
CA HIS A 156 -28.02 29.90 -13.31
C HIS A 156 -28.62 29.80 -11.91
N TYR A 157 -29.95 29.90 -11.77
CA TYR A 157 -30.59 29.87 -10.46
C TYR A 157 -32.00 29.29 -10.53
N ILE A 158 -32.48 28.88 -9.36
CA ILE A 158 -33.87 28.52 -9.11
C ILE A 158 -34.40 29.47 -8.05
N GLN A 159 -35.55 30.08 -8.32
CA GLN A 159 -36.29 30.80 -7.31
C GLN A 159 -37.30 29.84 -6.67
N CYS A 160 -37.25 29.68 -5.36
CA CYS A 160 -38.20 28.84 -4.64
C CYS A 160 -39.63 29.40 -4.77
N PRO A 161 -40.64 28.58 -5.10
CA PRO A 161 -42.02 29.06 -5.26
C PRO A 161 -42.69 29.44 -3.92
N PHE A 162 -42.15 28.98 -2.79
CA PHE A 162 -42.75 29.17 -1.47
C PHE A 162 -42.23 30.43 -0.76
N ASP A 163 -40.91 30.57 -0.66
CA ASP A 163 -40.25 31.66 0.08
C ASP A 163 -39.50 32.65 -0.83
N ARG A 164 -39.49 32.42 -2.15
CA ARG A 164 -38.84 33.25 -3.17
C ARG A 164 -37.33 33.40 -3.01
N LEU A 165 -36.69 32.57 -2.16
CA LEU A 165 -35.25 32.55 -1.99
C LEU A 165 -34.56 31.87 -3.19
N PHE A 166 -33.37 32.36 -3.52
CA PHE A 166 -32.62 31.90 -4.67
C PHE A 166 -31.65 30.77 -4.33
N THR A 167 -31.73 29.68 -5.09
CA THR A 167 -30.75 28.61 -5.12
C THR A 167 -29.92 28.73 -6.38
N ASN A 168 -28.66 29.13 -6.23
CA ASN A 168 -27.72 29.20 -7.35
C ASN A 168 -27.31 27.78 -7.77
N ILE A 169 -27.51 27.45 -9.05
CA ILE A 169 -27.14 26.19 -9.67
C ILE A 169 -25.93 26.34 -10.61
N GLY A 170 -25.47 27.56 -10.92
CA GLY A 170 -24.18 27.78 -11.60
C GLY A 170 -24.04 27.03 -12.93
N VAL A 171 -22.92 26.31 -13.11
CA VAL A 171 -22.68 25.35 -14.21
C VAL A 171 -23.25 23.96 -13.87
N ASN A 172 -23.64 23.76 -12.61
CA ASN A 172 -24.13 22.49 -12.11
C ASN A 172 -25.55 22.25 -12.64
N GLU A 173 -25.84 21.00 -12.96
CA GLU A 173 -27.17 20.63 -13.41
C GLU A 173 -28.12 20.58 -12.22
N LEU A 174 -29.42 20.62 -12.49
CA LEU A 174 -30.46 20.26 -11.52
C LEU A 174 -30.21 18.91 -10.83
N ASN A 175 -29.41 18.05 -11.48
CA ASN A 175 -29.01 16.77 -10.96
C ASN A 175 -28.10 16.82 -9.73
N ASP A 176 -27.45 17.96 -9.48
CA ASP A 176 -26.49 18.14 -8.40
C ASP A 176 -27.16 18.62 -7.10
N LEU A 177 -28.42 19.05 -7.15
CA LEU A 177 -29.17 19.37 -5.94
C LEU A 177 -29.36 18.11 -5.08
N PRO A 178 -29.16 18.18 -3.75
CA PRO A 178 -29.25 17.02 -2.88
C PRO A 178 -30.63 16.37 -2.93
N LYS A 179 -30.65 15.03 -3.03
CA LYS A 179 -31.89 14.25 -2.97
C LYS A 179 -32.39 14.18 -1.53
N ASN A 180 -33.69 14.34 -1.34
CA ASN A 180 -34.32 14.12 -0.03
C ASN A 180 -34.60 12.62 0.18
N PHE A 181 -33.61 11.91 0.70
CA PHE A 181 -33.75 10.49 1.01
C PHE A 181 -34.70 10.22 2.19
N VAL A 182 -35.01 11.21 3.03
CA VAL A 182 -35.97 11.03 4.12
C VAL A 182 -37.36 10.84 3.53
N VAL A 183 -37.78 11.68 2.59
CA VAL A 183 -39.12 11.57 1.99
C VAL A 183 -39.26 10.36 1.07
N LEU A 184 -38.19 9.93 0.39
CA LEU A 184 -38.15 8.65 -0.34
C LEU A 184 -38.15 7.43 0.60
N HIS A 185 -37.46 7.64 1.73
CA HIS A 185 -37.15 6.76 2.85
C HIS A 185 -38.23 6.54 3.91
N MET A 186 -39.22 7.45 4.06
CA MET A 186 -40.19 7.53 5.18
C MET A 186 -41.64 7.28 4.76
#